data_AF-A0A7J4Q525-F1
#
_entry.id   AF-A0A7J4Q525-F1
#
_cell.length_a   1.000
_cell.length_b   1.000
_cell.length_c   1.000
_cell.angle_alpha   90.00
_cell.angle_beta   90.00
_cell.angle_gamma   90.00
#
_symmetry.space_group_name_H-M   'P 1'
#
loop_
_entity.id
_entity.type
_entity.pdbx_description
1 polymer ?
#
loop_
_entity_poly.entity_id
_entity_poly.type
_entity_poly.pdbx_seq_one_letter_code
_entity_poly.pdbx_strand_id
1 'polypeptide(L)'
;MKFAVRVCEQVKSNAIVMVQGVATVGIGPGQTSRVEAVKIAARRAGPRAEGCVLASDAFFPFKDGLEQAADAGAASIVQPGGSIRDQEVIDAANERGMSMLFTGHRLFRH
;
A
#
# COMPACT_ATOMS: atom_id res chain seq x y z
N MET A 1 -5.86 -9.46 4.03
CA MET A 1 -6.17 -8.23 3.26
C MET A 1 -7.34 -7.43 3.81
N LYS A 2 -8.51 -8.02 4.11
CA LYS A 2 -9.69 -7.29 4.66
C LYS A 2 -9.36 -6.40 5.87
N PHE A 3 -8.57 -6.91 6.83
CA PHE A 3 -8.13 -6.13 7.99
C PHE A 3 -7.34 -4.87 7.59
N ALA A 4 -6.39 -4.99 6.65
CA ALA A 4 -5.59 -3.87 6.15
C ALA A 4 -6.48 -2.76 5.57
N VAL A 5 -7.47 -3.12 4.74
CA VAL A 5 -8.42 -2.19 4.14
C VAL A 5 -9.25 -1.47 5.21
N ARG A 6 -9.78 -2.21 6.19
CA ARG A 6 -10.56 -1.63 7.30
C ARG A 6 -9.76 -0.66 8.16
N VAL A 7 -8.49 -0.95 8.41
CA VAL A 7 -7.61 -0.01 9.11
C VAL A 7 -7.35 1.21 8.23
N CYS A 8 -7.05 1.00 6.94
CA CYS A 8 -6.75 2.09 5.99
C CYS A 8 -7.90 3.12 5.90
N GLU A 9 -9.16 2.68 5.95
CA GLU A 9 -10.36 3.55 6.04
C GLU A 9 -10.36 4.53 7.22
N GLN A 10 -9.61 4.22 8.29
CA GLN A 10 -9.54 5.06 9.49
C GLN A 10 -8.32 6.00 9.50
N VAL A 11 -7.43 5.88 8.51
CA VAL A 11 -6.18 6.63 8.46
C VAL A 11 -6.32 7.85 7.55
N LYS A 12 -5.74 8.98 7.98
CA LYS A 12 -5.78 10.24 7.22
C LYS A 12 -5.01 10.12 5.90
N SER A 13 -5.55 10.68 4.82
CA SER A 13 -5.00 10.58 3.47
C SER A 13 -3.83 11.53 3.19
N ASN A 14 -2.88 11.19 2.32
CA ASN A 14 -2.70 9.86 1.69
C ASN A 14 -2.20 8.84 2.70
N ALA A 15 -2.88 7.68 2.75
CA ALA A 15 -2.64 6.64 3.73
C ALA A 15 -2.06 5.37 3.12
N ILE A 16 -1.03 4.83 3.77
CA ILE A 16 -0.48 3.49 3.54
C ILE A 16 -0.46 2.73 4.86
N VAL A 17 -1.00 1.52 4.86
CA VAL A 17 -1.06 0.65 6.04
C VAL A 17 -0.44 -0.70 5.69
N MET A 18 0.58 -1.11 6.44
CA MET A 18 1.19 -2.44 6.34
C MET A 18 0.75 -3.28 7.53
N VAL A 19 0.30 -4.51 7.27
CA VAL A 19 -0.20 -5.43 8.29
C VAL A 19 0.42 -6.82 8.15
N GLN A 20 0.57 -7.51 9.28
CA GLN A 20 0.90 -8.92 9.36
C GLN A 20 -0.16 -9.61 10.21
N GLY A 21 -0.87 -10.59 9.63
CA GLY A 21 -2.08 -11.16 10.25
C GLY A 21 -3.15 -10.09 10.50
N VAL A 22 -3.46 -9.84 11.77
CA VAL A 22 -4.44 -8.85 12.25
C VAL A 22 -3.78 -7.72 13.06
N ALA A 23 -2.48 -7.50 12.86
CA ALA A 23 -1.74 -6.43 13.51
C ALA A 23 -1.15 -5.46 12.47
N THR A 24 -1.27 -4.17 12.73
CA THR A 24 -0.57 -3.14 11.95
C THR A 24 0.91 -3.15 12.32
N VAL A 25 1.78 -3.31 11.32
CA VAL A 25 3.23 -3.28 11.52
C VAL A 25 3.82 -1.92 11.17
N GLY A 26 3.19 -1.20 10.23
CA GLY A 26 3.58 0.15 9.84
C GLY A 26 2.40 0.93 9.27
N ILE A 27 2.34 2.23 9.55
CA ILE A 27 1.31 3.14 9.04
C ILE A 27 2.00 4.42 8.58
N GLY A 28 1.75 4.85 7.36
CA GLY A 28 2.12 6.16 6.82
C GLY A 28 0.87 7.03 6.65
N PRO A 29 0.49 7.84 7.65
CA PRO A 29 -0.73 8.64 7.61
C PRO A 29 -0.46 10.06 7.08
N GLY A 30 -1.45 10.65 6.39
CA GLY A 30 -1.57 12.09 6.21
C GLY A 30 -0.51 12.73 5.32
N GLN A 31 0.02 11.99 4.33
CA GLN A 31 1.11 12.50 3.49
C GLN A 31 0.59 13.20 2.24
N THR A 32 1.35 14.20 1.78
CA THR A 32 1.08 14.94 0.55
C THR A 32 1.29 14.07 -0.70
N SER A 33 2.19 13.09 -0.64
CA SER A 33 2.40 12.11 -1.71
C SER A 33 2.29 10.67 -1.20
N ARG A 34 1.87 9.76 -2.09
CA ARG A 34 1.67 8.34 -1.75
C ARG A 34 2.99 7.61 -1.53
N VAL A 35 4.02 7.92 -2.31
CA VAL A 35 5.35 7.33 -2.15
C VAL A 35 5.97 7.67 -0.78
N GLU A 36 5.77 8.88 -0.27
CA GLU A 36 6.21 9.24 1.09
C GLU A 36 5.41 8.49 2.17
N ALA A 37 4.11 8.27 1.97
CA ALA A 37 3.33 7.41 2.86
C ALA A 37 3.89 5.97 2.88
N VAL A 38 4.29 5.41 1.73
CA VAL A 38 4.93 4.08 1.67
C VAL A 38 6.23 4.07 2.45
N LYS A 39 7.13 5.04 2.20
CA LYS A 39 8.42 5.13 2.91
C LYS A 39 8.26 5.22 4.42
N ILE A 40 7.28 6.01 4.90
CA ILE A 40 7.00 6.13 6.33
C ILE A 40 6.45 4.82 6.90
N ALA A 41 5.51 4.17 6.21
CA ALA A 41 4.95 2.89 6.63
C ALA A 41 6.05 1.80 6.69
N ALA A 42 6.86 1.69 5.64
CA ALA A 42 7.98 0.76 5.55
C ALA A 42 9.00 0.97 6.67
N ARG A 43 9.44 2.22 6.89
CA ARG A 43 10.37 2.57 7.97
C ARG A 43 9.82 2.20 9.35
N ARG A 44 8.51 2.37 9.59
CA ARG A 44 7.86 2.01 10.86
C ARG A 44 7.68 0.50 11.02
N ALA A 45 7.46 -0.21 9.92
CA ALA A 45 7.36 -1.66 9.92
C ALA A 45 8.72 -2.33 10.16
N GLY A 46 9.80 -1.78 9.60
CA GLY A 46 11.14 -2.33 9.72
C GLY A 46 11.18 -3.80 9.29
N PRO A 47 11.83 -4.70 10.04
CA PRO A 47 11.87 -6.12 9.71
C PRO A 47 10.51 -6.82 9.61
N ARG A 48 9.45 -6.24 10.20
CA ARG A 48 8.09 -6.80 10.16
C ARG A 48 7.36 -6.50 8.84
N ALA A 49 7.97 -5.75 7.94
CA ALA A 49 7.44 -5.51 6.61
C ALA A 49 7.56 -6.75 5.70
N GLU A 50 8.51 -7.64 6.00
CA GLU A 50 8.73 -8.88 5.24
C GLU A 50 7.48 -9.77 5.25
N GLY A 51 6.99 -10.12 4.06
CA GLY A 51 5.78 -10.91 3.87
C GLY A 51 4.47 -10.19 4.22
N CYS A 52 4.50 -8.88 4.49
CA CYS A 52 3.32 -8.16 4.93
C CYS A 52 2.33 -7.88 3.79
N VAL A 53 1.10 -7.51 4.17
CA VAL A 53 0.09 -6.97 3.25
C VAL A 53 0.05 -5.46 3.41
N LEU A 54 0.18 -4.73 2.30
CA LEU A 54 0.02 -3.29 2.23
C LEU A 54 -1.36 -2.92 1.70
N ALA A 55 -2.08 -2.02 2.38
CA ALA A 55 -3.28 -1.36 1.89
C ALA A 55 -3.03 0.12 1.60
N SER A 56 -3.55 0.58 0.48
CA SER A 56 -3.51 1.97 0.04
C SER A 56 -4.93 2.53 -0.09
N ASP A 57 -5.17 3.73 0.46
CA ASP A 57 -6.50 4.35 0.46
C ASP A 57 -6.98 4.80 -0.92
N ALA A 58 -6.05 5.04 -1.85
CA ALA A 58 -6.32 5.27 -3.27
C ALA A 58 -5.25 4.63 -4.16
N PHE A 59 -5.43 4.75 -5.47
CA PHE A 59 -4.56 4.12 -6.44
C PHE A 59 -3.12 4.66 -6.42
N PHE A 60 -2.18 3.82 -6.88
CA PHE A 60 -0.82 4.24 -7.13
C PHE A 60 -0.75 5.01 -8.45
N PRO A 61 -0.35 6.30 -8.45
CA PRO A 61 -0.29 7.09 -9.68
C PRO A 61 0.90 6.71 -10.56
N PHE A 62 1.95 6.14 -9.96
CA PHE A 62 3.16 5.65 -10.61
C PHE A 62 3.62 4.37 -9.91
N LYS A 63 4.50 3.60 -10.59
CA LYS A 63 5.05 2.36 -10.05
C LYS A 63 6.00 2.54 -8.87
N ASP A 64 6.52 3.74 -8.65
CA ASP A 64 7.49 4.05 -7.59
C ASP A 64 7.00 3.65 -6.18
N GLY A 65 5.75 3.91 -5.85
CA GLY A 65 5.16 3.51 -4.58
C GLY A 65 5.06 1.99 -4.42
N LEU A 66 4.83 1.27 -5.51
CA LEU A 66 4.85 -0.19 -5.50
C LEU A 66 6.27 -0.75 -5.37
N GLU A 67 7.22 -0.20 -6.13
CA GLU A 67 8.63 -0.59 -6.06
C GLU A 67 9.16 -0.41 -4.62
N GLN A 68 8.86 0.73 -3.99
CA GLN A 68 9.23 0.99 -2.58
C GLN A 68 8.57 0.01 -1.60
N ALA A 69 7.32 -0.40 -1.84
CA ALA A 69 6.65 -1.38 -1.00
C ALA A 69 7.28 -2.77 -1.14
N ALA A 70 7.67 -3.15 -2.36
CA ALA A 70 8.35 -4.40 -2.64
C ALA A 70 9.74 -4.43 -2.01
N ASP A 71 10.51 -3.34 -2.13
CA ASP A 71 11.84 -3.21 -1.52
C ASP A 71 11.77 -3.29 0.02
N ALA A 72 10.64 -2.92 0.61
CA ALA A 72 10.37 -3.09 2.03
C ALA A 72 9.96 -4.53 2.42
N GLY A 73 9.75 -5.44 1.47
CA GLY A 73 9.39 -6.83 1.71
C GLY A 73 7.88 -7.11 1.72
N ALA A 74 7.02 -6.18 1.26
CA ALA A 74 5.60 -6.47 1.14
C ALA A 74 5.37 -7.59 0.11
N ALA A 75 4.59 -8.61 0.45
CA ALA A 75 4.24 -9.71 -0.45
C ALA A 75 2.94 -9.43 -1.23
N SER A 76 2.12 -8.51 -0.75
CA SER A 76 0.85 -8.18 -1.41
C SER A 76 0.43 -6.74 -1.19
N ILE A 77 -0.27 -6.18 -2.19
CA ILE A 77 -0.85 -4.85 -2.16
C ILE A 77 -2.34 -4.92 -2.45
N VAL A 78 -3.13 -4.15 -1.72
CA VAL A 78 -4.55 -3.89 -2.00
C VAL A 78 -4.78 -2.39 -2.18
N GLN A 79 -5.37 -2.02 -3.32
CA GLN A 79 -5.61 -0.63 -3.71
C GLN A 79 -6.88 -0.53 -4.57
N PRO A 80 -7.48 0.64 -4.83
CA PRO A 80 -8.76 0.72 -5.55
C PRO A 80 -8.73 0.43 -7.05
N GLY A 81 -7.61 0.69 -7.72
CA GLY A 81 -7.51 0.80 -9.18
C GLY A 81 -8.09 2.13 -9.69
N GLY A 82 -8.08 2.29 -11.02
CA GLY A 82 -8.61 3.45 -11.72
C GLY A 82 -7.56 4.48 -12.17
N SER A 83 -6.27 4.16 -12.10
CA SER A 83 -5.22 5.00 -12.69
C SER A 83 -5.15 4.77 -14.20
N ILE A 84 -4.90 5.81 -14.97
CA ILE A 84 -4.54 5.65 -16.40
C ILE A 84 -3.24 4.83 -16.57
N ARG A 85 -2.45 4.71 -15.50
CA ARG A 85 -1.18 3.97 -15.45
C ARG A 85 -1.28 2.66 -14.68
N ASP A 86 -2.46 2.14 -14.40
CA ASP A 86 -2.59 0.89 -13.61
C ASP A 86 -1.77 -0.25 -14.23
N GLN A 87 -1.70 -0.36 -15.55
CA GLN A 87 -0.90 -1.40 -16.23
C GLN A 87 0.58 -1.31 -15.84
N GLU A 88 1.17 -0.11 -15.80
CA GLU A 88 2.58 0.07 -15.40
C GLU A 88 2.84 -0.41 -13.96
N VAL A 89 1.86 -0.22 -13.07
CA VAL A 89 1.96 -0.64 -11.66
C VAL A 89 1.73 -2.15 -11.52
N ILE A 90 0.81 -2.73 -12.32
CA ILE A 90 0.56 -4.18 -12.37
C ILE A 90 1.79 -4.92 -12.90
N ASP A 91 2.40 -4.43 -13.97
CA ASP A 91 3.60 -5.05 -14.55
C ASP A 91 4.75 -5.03 -13.53
N ALA A 92 4.96 -3.91 -12.85
CA ALA A 92 5.95 -3.82 -11.76
C ALA A 92 5.65 -4.77 -10.58
N ALA A 93 4.37 -5.04 -10.27
CA ALA A 93 3.98 -6.03 -9.27
C ALA A 93 4.34 -7.44 -9.72
N ASN A 94 4.04 -7.78 -10.97
CA ASN A 94 4.31 -9.09 -11.58
C ASN A 94 5.81 -9.36 -11.65
N GLU A 95 6.61 -8.40 -12.09
CA GLU A 95 8.08 -8.49 -12.14
C GLU A 95 8.69 -8.80 -10.77
N ARG A 96 8.04 -8.35 -9.70
CA ARG A 96 8.50 -8.52 -8.31
C ARG A 96 7.80 -9.66 -7.58
N GLY A 97 6.96 -10.43 -8.26
CA GLY A 97 6.22 -11.57 -7.67
C GLY A 97 5.20 -11.16 -6.61
N MET A 98 4.74 -9.90 -6.62
CA MET A 98 3.77 -9.40 -5.65
C MET A 98 2.34 -9.63 -6.12
N SER A 99 1.47 -10.06 -5.21
CA SER A 99 0.04 -10.11 -5.48
C SER A 99 -0.59 -8.71 -5.36
N MET A 100 -1.30 -8.26 -6.40
CA MET A 100 -2.05 -7.01 -6.38
C MET A 100 -3.55 -7.26 -6.48
N LEU A 101 -4.34 -6.63 -5.61
CA LEU A 101 -5.80 -6.72 -5.63
C LEU A 101 -6.44 -5.34 -5.75
N PHE A 102 -7.51 -5.27 -6.54
CA PHE A 102 -8.33 -4.08 -6.70
C PHE A 102 -9.60 -4.12 -5.86
N THR A 103 -9.88 -3.03 -5.12
CA THR A 103 -11.13 -2.89 -4.35
C THR A 103 -12.24 -2.19 -5.11
N GLY A 104 -11.92 -1.43 -6.16
CA GLY A 104 -12.88 -0.60 -6.91
C GLY A 104 -13.38 0.65 -6.16
N HIS A 105 -12.97 0.86 -4.90
CA HIS A 105 -13.48 1.95 -4.05
C HIS A 105 -12.36 2.64 -3.29
N ARG A 106 -12.28 3.98 -3.40
CA ARG A 106 -11.34 4.83 -2.65
C ARG A 106 -11.82 5.03 -1.21
N LEU A 107 -10.86 5.12 -0.29
CA LEU A 107 -11.10 5.17 1.16
C LEU A 107 -10.58 6.47 1.79
N PHE A 108 -10.62 7.57 1.03
CA PHE A 108 -10.07 8.85 1.49
C PHE A 108 -10.73 9.36 2.77
N ARG A 109 -9.90 9.91 3.64
CA ARG A 109 -10.30 10.53 4.90
C ARG A 109 -9.37 11.69 5.22
N HIS A 110 -9.90 12.90 5.30
CA HIS A 110 -9.16 14.11 5.71
C HIS A 110 -9.46 14.45 7.16
#